data_AF-A0A8S8Z129-F1
#
_entry.id   AF-A0A8S8Z129-F1
#
_cell.length_a   1.000
_cell.length_b   1.000
_cell.length_c   1.000
_cell.angle_alpha   90.00
_cell.angle_beta   90.00
_cell.angle_gamma   90.00
#
_symmetry.space_group_name_H-M   'P 1'
#
loop_
_entity.id
_entity.type
_entity.pdbx_description
1 polymer ?
#
loop_
_entity_poly.entity_id
_entity_poly.type
_entity_poly.pdbx_seq_one_letter_code
_entity_poly.pdbx_strand_id
1 'polypeptide(L)'
;MRQAAIDRGLRLNEFGLFPEEAAGDTIGLEAAKHTLECSEEADIYRHLGMSWVPPEMREDMGEIEAASEPGLRPPCPHRAV
;
A
#
# COMPACT_ATOMS: atom_id res chain seq x y z
N MET A 1 5.08 4.69 -2.35
CA MET A 1 3.72 4.12 -2.14
C MET A 1 2.60 4.89 -2.83
N ARG A 2 2.45 6.21 -2.63
CA ARG A 2 1.35 6.99 -3.23
C ARG A 2 1.27 6.84 -4.76
N GLN A 3 2.41 6.87 -5.45
CA GLN A 3 2.47 6.68 -6.89
C GLN A 3 1.92 5.31 -7.33
N ALA A 4 2.22 4.26 -6.58
CA ALA A 4 1.76 2.91 -6.89
C ALA A 4 0.26 2.70 -6.62
N ALA A 5 -0.30 3.46 -5.67
CA ALA A 5 -1.75 3.53 -5.48
C ALA A 5 -2.41 4.19 -6.70
N ILE A 6 -1.89 5.35 -7.14
CA ILE A 6 -2.41 6.09 -8.31
C ILE A 6 -2.36 5.21 -9.57
N ASP A 7 -1.26 4.50 -9.78
CA ASP A 7 -1.09 3.57 -10.91
C ASP A 7 -2.16 2.46 -10.95
N ARG A 8 -2.68 2.09 -9.78
CA ARG A 8 -3.74 1.08 -9.60
C ARG A 8 -5.15 1.69 -9.53
N GLY A 9 -5.31 3.00 -9.77
CA GLY A 9 -6.60 3.69 -9.62
C GLY A 9 -7.07 3.78 -8.17
N LEU A 10 -6.14 3.79 -7.22
CA LEU A 10 -6.39 3.94 -5.79
C LEU A 10 -5.82 5.28 -5.32
N ARG A 11 -6.53 5.96 -4.42
CA ARG A 11 -6.01 7.15 -3.72
C ARG A 11 -5.61 6.76 -2.31
N LEU A 12 -4.37 7.10 -1.98
CA LEU A 12 -3.82 6.96 -0.64
C LEU A 12 -3.74 8.35 0.02
N ASN A 13 -4.35 8.48 1.20
CA ASN A 13 -4.33 9.70 2.00
C ASN A 13 -4.12 9.37 3.50
N GLU A 14 -4.03 10.41 4.34
CA GLU A 14 -3.88 10.28 5.81
C GLU A 14 -5.05 9.51 6.47
N PHE A 15 -6.21 9.52 5.82
CA PHE A 15 -7.42 8.83 6.27
C PHE A 15 -7.55 7.39 5.77
N GLY A 16 -6.62 6.92 4.93
CA GLY A 16 -6.61 5.56 4.40
C GLY A 16 -6.52 5.47 2.88
N LEU A 17 -6.78 4.25 2.38
CA LEU A 17 -6.74 3.89 0.98
C LEU A 17 -8.17 3.70 0.46
N PHE A 18 -8.53 4.37 -0.63
CA PHE A 18 -9.85 4.24 -1.26
C PHE A 18 -9.73 4.14 -2.79
N PRO A 19 -10.67 3.44 -3.45
CA PRO A 19 -10.70 3.39 -4.90
C PRO A 19 -11.06 4.75 -5.48
N GLU A 20 -10.29 5.20 -6.48
CA GLU A 20 -10.63 6.42 -7.22
C GLU A 20 -11.94 6.24 -7.98
N GLU A 21 -12.26 5.03 -8.45
CA GLU A 21 -13.55 4.73 -9.08
C GLU A 21 -14.73 4.91 -8.11
N ALA A 22 -14.55 4.60 -6.82
CA ALA A 22 -15.58 4.76 -5.79
C ALA A 22 -15.69 6.21 -5.29
N ALA A 23 -14.56 6.92 -5.20
CA ALA A 23 -14.55 8.33 -4.79
C ALA A 23 -14.92 9.29 -5.94
N GLY A 24 -14.62 8.94 -7.19
CA GLY A 24 -14.74 9.84 -8.34
C GLY A 24 -14.00 11.16 -8.12
N ASP A 25 -14.72 12.28 -8.31
CA ASP A 25 -14.23 13.64 -8.05
C ASP A 25 -14.31 14.06 -6.57
N THR A 26 -14.82 13.21 -5.68
CA THR A 26 -14.88 13.55 -4.25
C THR A 26 -13.48 13.60 -3.64
N ILE A 27 -13.26 14.61 -2.80
CA ILE A 27 -12.00 14.87 -2.11
C ILE A 27 -12.25 15.01 -0.61
N GLY A 28 -11.26 14.62 0.21
CA GLY A 28 -11.33 14.76 1.66
C GLY A 28 -12.29 13.78 2.33
N LEU A 29 -13.18 14.29 3.18
CA LEU A 29 -14.03 13.49 4.07
C LEU A 29 -15.06 12.63 3.31
N GLU A 30 -15.52 13.11 2.15
CA GLU A 30 -16.45 12.37 1.30
C GLU A 30 -15.79 11.10 0.73
N ALA A 31 -14.53 11.20 0.30
CA ALA A 31 -13.78 10.06 -0.19
C ALA A 31 -13.39 9.09 0.93
N ALA A 32 -13.19 9.59 2.16
CA ALA A 32 -12.93 8.77 3.34
C ALA A 32 -14.10 7.83 3.69
N LYS A 33 -15.33 8.10 3.21
CA LYS A 33 -16.46 7.16 3.35
C LYS A 33 -16.26 5.89 2.51
N HIS A 34 -15.46 5.97 1.46
CA HIS A 34 -15.09 4.85 0.58
C HIS A 34 -13.72 4.25 0.93
N THR A 35 -13.13 4.63 2.08
CA THR A 35 -11.92 4.01 2.61
C THR A 35 -12.13 2.51 2.81
N LEU A 36 -11.18 1.73 2.31
CA LEU A 36 -11.11 0.29 2.51
C LEU A 36 -10.77 -0.01 3.97
N GLU A 37 -11.29 -1.10 4.51
CA GLU A 37 -10.99 -1.56 5.86
C GLU A 37 -9.50 -1.91 5.98
N CYS A 38 -8.71 -0.94 6.43
CA CYS A 38 -7.27 -1.08 6.69
C CYS A 38 -7.06 -0.78 8.17
N SER A 39 -6.79 -1.82 8.98
CA SER A 39 -6.52 -1.64 10.40
C SER A 39 -5.05 -1.26 10.63
N GLU A 40 -4.18 -1.76 9.77
CA GLU A 40 -2.74 -1.58 9.87
C GLU A 40 -2.13 -1.22 8.51
N GLU A 41 -0.92 -0.67 8.51
CA GLU A 41 -0.23 -0.30 7.27
C GLU A 41 0.00 -1.52 6.37
N ALA A 42 0.20 -2.71 6.95
CA ALA A 42 0.29 -3.97 6.21
C ALA A 42 -0.96 -4.25 5.35
N ASP A 43 -2.16 -3.86 5.79
CA ASP A 43 -3.37 -4.01 4.98
C ASP A 43 -3.32 -3.11 3.75
N ILE A 44 -2.75 -1.91 3.85
CA ILE A 44 -2.57 -1.01 2.70
C ILE A 44 -1.69 -1.69 1.65
N TYR A 45 -0.56 -2.28 2.06
CA TYR A 45 0.30 -3.06 1.16
C TYR A 45 -0.46 -4.22 0.52
N ARG A 46 -1.26 -4.98 1.29
CA ARG A 46 -2.06 -6.10 0.76
C ARG A 46 -3.08 -5.66 -0.27
N HIS A 47 -3.77 -4.54 -0.04
CA HIS A 47 -4.73 -3.97 -1.01
C HIS A 47 -4.02 -3.48 -2.29
N LEU A 48 -2.78 -3.01 -2.16
CA LEU A 48 -1.93 -2.67 -3.30
C LEU A 48 -1.34 -3.91 -4.00
N GLY A 49 -1.59 -5.12 -3.48
CA GLY A 49 -0.99 -6.35 -3.99
C GLY A 49 0.53 -6.41 -3.77
N MET A 50 1.01 -5.72 -2.74
CA MET A 50 2.43 -5.61 -2.38
C MET A 50 2.73 -6.41 -1.10
N SER A 51 3.97 -6.90 -1.00
CA SER A 51 4.50 -7.37 0.29
C SER A 51 4.69 -6.20 1.25
N TRP A 52 4.37 -6.38 2.53
CA TRP A 52 4.67 -5.37 3.55
C TRP A 52 6.18 -5.14 3.66
N VAL A 53 6.59 -3.87 3.58
CA VAL A 53 7.99 -3.44 3.66
C VAL A 53 8.25 -2.85 5.05
N PRO A 54 9.10 -3.47 5.88
CA PRO A 54 9.49 -2.89 7.16
C PRO A 54 10.10 -1.49 7.02
N PRO A 55 9.90 -0.60 8.01
CA PRO A 55 10.35 0.78 7.95
C PRO A 55 11.87 0.89 7.76
N GLU A 56 12.65 -0.03 8.33
CA GLU A 56 14.11 -0.03 8.20
C GLU A 56 14.62 -0.25 6.77
N MET A 57 13.79 -0.75 5.86
CA MET A 57 14.16 -0.96 4.45
C MET A 57 13.70 0.18 3.52
N ARG A 58 13.00 1.20 4.05
CA ARG A 58 12.43 2.31 3.27
C ARG A 58 13.46 3.40 3.02
N GLU A 59 14.56 3.03 2.37
CA GLU A 59 15.71 3.89 2.10
C GLU A 59 15.72 4.43 0.65
N ASP A 60 14.59 4.36 -0.07
CA ASP A 60 14.43 4.85 -1.46
C ASP A 60 15.37 4.13 -2.46
N MET A 61 15.65 2.85 -2.19
CA MET A 61 16.55 1.97 -2.95
C MET A 61 15.80 1.06 -3.95
N GLY A 62 14.50 1.29 -4.18
CA GLY A 62 13.65 0.44 -5.03
C GLY A 62 12.89 -0.66 -4.27
N GLU A 63 12.86 -0.60 -2.94
CA GLU A 63 12.15 -1.56 -2.08
C GLU A 63 10.64 -1.63 -2.37
N ILE A 64 10.03 -0.52 -2.80
CA ILE A 64 8.59 -0.45 -3.13
C ILE A 64 8.30 -1.16 -4.46
N GLU A 65 9.21 -1.05 -5.43
CA GLU A 65 9.09 -1.76 -6.71
C GLU A 65 9.29 -3.28 -6.48
N ALA A 66 10.28 -3.65 -5.68
CA ALA A 66 10.54 -5.04 -5.32
C ALA A 66 9.39 -5.66 -4.49
N ALA A 67 8.71 -4.86 -3.68
CA ALA A 67 7.49 -5.27 -2.97
C ALA A 67 6.26 -5.40 -3.89
N SER A 68 6.26 -4.70 -5.03
CA SER A 68 5.24 -4.81 -6.07
C SER A 68 5.42 -6.06 -6.95
N GLU A 69 6.57 -6.73 -6.90
CA GLU A 69 6.77 -7.99 -7.59
C GLU A 69 6.15 -9.16 -6.78
N PRO A 70 5.24 -9.95 -7.37
CA PRO A 70 4.65 -11.13 -6.73
C PRO A 70 5.72 -12.23 -6.62
N GLY A 71 6.59 -12.12 -5.62
CA GLY A 71 7.69 -13.07 -5.43
C GLY A 71 8.64 -12.71 -4.31
N LEU A 72 8.77 -11.42 -3.96
CA LEU A 72 9.63 -11.02 -2.84
C LEU A 72 8.86 -11.18 -1.53
N ARG A 73 8.90 -12.39 -0.99
CA ARG A 73 8.59 -12.61 0.44
C ARG A 73 9.59 -11.77 1.23
N PRO A 74 9.15 -10.99 2.25
CA PRO A 74 10.10 -10.42 3.19
C PRO A 74 10.97 -11.57 3.73
N PRO A 75 12.30 -11.40 3.88
CA PRO A 75 13.12 -12.44 4.48
C PRO A 75 12.53 -12.73 5.86
N CYS A 76 11.95 -13.92 6.01
CA CYS A 76 11.44 -14.40 7.28
C CYS A 76 12.60 -14.36 8.29
N PRO A 77 12.45 -13.78 9.50
CA PRO A 77 13.55 -13.63 10.46
C PRO A 77 13.99 -14.96 11.10
N HIS A 78 13.54 -16.10 10.59
CA HIS A 78 13.94 -17.43 11.05
C HIS A 78 13.98 -18.43 9.90
N ARG A 79 15.10 -18.43 9.15
CA ARG A 79 15.67 -19.66 8.60
C ARG A 79 17.08 -19.42 8.04
N ALA A 80 18.01 -19.15 8.95
CA ALA A 80 19.37 -19.62 8.75
C ALA A 80 19.40 -21.09 9.24
N VAL A 81 19.78 -21.97 8.33
CA VAL A 81 19.99 -23.41 8.51
C VAL A 81 21.04 -23.67 9.58
#